data_AF-A0A836CCQ6-F1
#
_entry.id   AF-A0A836CCQ6-F1
#
_cell.length_a   1.000
_cell.length_b   1.000
_cell.length_c   1.000
_cell.angle_alpha   90.00
_cell.angle_beta   90.00
_cell.angle_gamma   90.00
#
_symmetry.space_group_name_H-M   'P 1'
#
loop_
_entity.id
_entity.type
_entity.pdbx_description
1 polymer ?
#
loop_
_entity_poly.entity_id
_entity_poly.type
_entity_poly.pdbx_seq_one_letter_code
_entity_poly.pdbx_strand_id
1 'polypeptide(L)'
;MIASLGSVPLTLEKELARSDAHRNRNEARVKKFLDARQRLIGVDKQALEDQIREKEAARQREREGAMLEFQRQERIRVLVEAQEAEERAARKAETDGVKSEWQAQTRSNQSRRAAEKEFYSAPIPVDACGPSSLQKFKGEDAQRAERVRAQRAQMKAWSEQQAAEAARAAAGRAGADAAYHEYLTQITDARQRMEEDEAAARAALRAETRAFNEALAREGAVRAAAWSALQARENAAELAHRDEELREGRGHVAGAQGHGHVRVDAFRGLSDQQREAVLRDNERLRAEAAGRAAAAAQQEAAWAAHDERVRETVDRVEAERAAEARAVTAHWRADIEQQQAVRAHKALQERIDRFGGIDPSSGFCGGFGKSCR
;
A
#
# COMPACT_ATOMS: atom_id res chain seq x y z
N MET A 1 -232.63 -35.77 -32.87
CA MET A 1 -233.25 -36.97 -33.47
C MET A 1 -232.23 -37.65 -34.36
N ILE A 2 -232.00 -38.96 -34.12
CA ILE A 2 -231.69 -40.02 -35.11
C ILE A 2 -230.30 -39.92 -35.79
N ALA A 3 -229.30 -40.72 -35.36
CA ALA A 3 -228.87 -42.04 -35.91
C ALA A 3 -227.73 -41.85 -36.98
N SER A 4 -226.78 -42.74 -37.30
CA SER A 4 -226.35 -44.08 -36.91
C SER A 4 -225.20 -44.50 -37.88
N LEU A 5 -224.23 -45.31 -37.41
CA LEU A 5 -223.35 -46.30 -38.11
C LEU A 5 -222.20 -45.89 -39.10
N GLY A 6 -220.95 -46.29 -38.76
CA GLY A 6 -220.14 -47.26 -39.56
C GLY A 6 -218.77 -46.90 -40.22
N SER A 7 -217.66 -47.55 -39.77
CA SER A 7 -216.43 -48.07 -40.50
C SER A 7 -215.43 -47.07 -41.18
N VAL A 8 -214.08 -47.16 -41.11
CA VAL A 8 -213.04 -48.05 -41.77
C VAL A 8 -211.61 -47.70 -41.21
N PRO A 9 -210.54 -48.56 -41.19
CA PRO A 9 -209.25 -48.27 -40.49
C PRO A 9 -208.09 -47.62 -41.31
N LEU A 10 -207.27 -46.80 -40.60
CA LEU A 10 -206.23 -45.79 -40.98
C LEU A 10 -204.98 -46.17 -41.83
N THR A 11 -204.80 -47.39 -42.33
CA THR A 11 -203.52 -47.79 -42.99
C THR A 11 -203.40 -47.39 -44.46
N LEU A 12 -204.51 -47.11 -45.14
CA LEU A 12 -204.50 -46.79 -46.58
C LEU A 12 -204.01 -45.36 -46.89
N GLU A 13 -204.21 -44.39 -45.99
CA GLU A 13 -203.89 -42.97 -46.24
C GLU A 13 -202.37 -42.71 -46.32
N LYS A 14 -201.57 -43.40 -45.51
CA LYS A 14 -200.10 -43.26 -45.51
C LYS A 14 -199.46 -43.82 -46.77
N GLU A 15 -199.99 -44.91 -47.29
CA GLU A 15 -199.54 -45.53 -48.55
C GLU A 15 -199.79 -44.58 -49.73
N LEU A 16 -200.96 -43.92 -49.75
CA LEU A 16 -201.29 -42.89 -50.74
C LEU A 16 -200.33 -41.70 -50.66
N ALA A 17 -200.08 -41.15 -49.47
CA ALA A 17 -199.18 -40.01 -49.31
C ALA A 17 -197.73 -40.30 -49.74
N ARG A 18 -197.23 -41.53 -49.52
CA ARG A 18 -195.90 -41.95 -50.00
C ARG A 18 -195.85 -42.06 -51.53
N SER A 19 -196.90 -42.62 -52.13
CA SER A 19 -197.05 -42.74 -53.58
C SER A 19 -197.10 -41.35 -54.22
N ASP A 20 -197.84 -40.42 -53.62
CA ASP A 20 -197.95 -39.03 -54.08
C ASP A 20 -196.62 -38.27 -53.94
N ALA A 21 -195.88 -38.47 -52.83
CA ALA A 21 -194.54 -37.89 -52.69
C ALA A 21 -193.55 -38.44 -53.73
N HIS A 22 -193.67 -39.73 -54.07
CA HIS A 22 -192.86 -40.35 -55.11
C HIS A 22 -193.24 -39.84 -56.50
N ARG A 23 -194.54 -39.70 -56.79
CA ARG A 23 -195.04 -39.05 -58.00
C ARG A 23 -194.53 -37.61 -58.12
N ASN A 24 -194.67 -36.81 -57.06
CA ASN A 24 -194.23 -35.41 -57.05
C ASN A 24 -192.72 -35.27 -57.31
N ARG A 25 -191.88 -36.18 -56.77
CA ARG A 25 -190.43 -36.21 -57.07
C ARG A 25 -190.15 -36.60 -58.51
N ASN A 26 -190.83 -37.62 -59.02
CA ASN A 26 -190.69 -38.03 -60.42
C ASN A 26 -191.16 -36.95 -61.37
N GLU A 27 -192.25 -36.26 -61.06
CA GLU A 27 -192.73 -35.10 -61.82
C GLU A 27 -191.74 -33.94 -61.76
N ALA A 28 -191.19 -33.60 -60.59
CA ALA A 28 -190.17 -32.56 -60.47
C ALA A 28 -188.90 -32.92 -61.25
N ARG A 29 -188.50 -34.20 -61.26
CA ARG A 29 -187.36 -34.70 -62.03
C ARG A 29 -187.63 -34.68 -63.53
N VAL A 30 -188.81 -35.10 -63.95
CA VAL A 30 -189.25 -35.05 -65.35
C VAL A 30 -189.31 -33.61 -65.83
N LYS A 31 -189.84 -32.67 -65.04
CA LYS A 31 -189.84 -31.23 -65.37
C LYS A 31 -188.43 -30.69 -65.60
N LYS A 32 -187.48 -31.03 -64.71
CA LYS A 32 -186.06 -30.64 -64.85
C LYS A 32 -185.38 -31.32 -66.03
N PHE A 33 -185.74 -32.57 -66.33
CA PHE A 33 -185.25 -33.23 -67.52
C PHE A 33 -185.87 -32.52 -68.74
N LEU A 34 -187.17 -32.40 -68.90
CA LEU A 34 -187.77 -31.86 -70.13
C LEU A 34 -187.34 -30.40 -70.46
N ASP A 35 -186.90 -29.60 -69.48
CA ASP A 35 -186.31 -28.28 -69.71
C ASP A 35 -184.85 -28.35 -70.19
N ALA A 36 -184.63 -28.19 -71.50
CA ALA A 36 -183.31 -28.24 -72.13
C ALA A 36 -182.33 -27.18 -71.59
N ARG A 37 -182.81 -26.03 -71.10
CA ARG A 37 -181.94 -24.96 -70.58
C ARG A 37 -181.37 -25.30 -69.21
N GLN A 38 -182.17 -25.90 -68.33
CA GLN A 38 -181.70 -26.40 -67.03
C GLN A 38 -180.73 -27.58 -67.16
N ARG A 39 -180.80 -28.38 -68.24
CA ARG A 39 -179.81 -29.43 -68.53
C ARG A 39 -178.46 -28.88 -68.97
N LEU A 40 -178.46 -27.84 -69.82
CA LEU A 40 -177.22 -27.31 -70.39
C LEU A 40 -176.50 -26.38 -69.39
N ILE A 41 -177.24 -25.54 -68.66
CA ILE A 41 -176.70 -24.57 -67.71
C ILE A 41 -177.57 -24.57 -66.44
N GLY A 42 -177.32 -25.55 -65.57
CA GLY A 42 -177.92 -25.62 -64.24
C GLY A 42 -177.02 -24.91 -63.22
N VAL A 43 -177.26 -23.62 -62.97
CA VAL A 43 -176.55 -22.85 -61.94
C VAL A 43 -177.54 -22.41 -60.87
N ASP A 44 -177.29 -22.79 -59.62
CA ASP A 44 -178.03 -22.33 -58.46
C ASP A 44 -177.48 -20.96 -58.01
N LYS A 45 -178.14 -19.89 -58.46
CA LYS A 45 -177.72 -18.52 -58.15
C LYS A 45 -177.86 -18.20 -56.66
N GLN A 46 -178.87 -18.76 -55.99
CA GLN A 46 -179.10 -18.50 -54.57
C GLN A 46 -177.98 -19.11 -53.73
N ALA A 47 -177.59 -20.36 -54.03
CA ALA A 47 -176.46 -21.00 -53.34
C ALA A 47 -175.12 -20.26 -53.56
N LEU A 48 -174.88 -19.72 -54.76
CA LEU A 48 -173.67 -18.93 -55.03
C LEU A 48 -173.68 -17.56 -54.31
N GLU A 49 -174.82 -16.88 -54.27
CA GLU A 49 -174.97 -15.64 -53.50
C GLU A 49 -174.75 -15.87 -52.00
N ASP A 50 -175.27 -16.97 -51.45
CA ASP A 50 -175.06 -17.33 -50.06
C ASP A 50 -173.57 -17.67 -49.77
N GLN A 51 -172.88 -18.37 -50.69
CA GLN A 51 -171.43 -18.61 -50.57
C GLN A 51 -170.59 -17.33 -50.65
N ILE A 52 -170.99 -16.36 -51.47
CA ILE A 52 -170.32 -15.04 -51.54
C ILE A 52 -170.51 -14.30 -50.22
N ARG A 53 -171.74 -14.24 -49.69
CA ARG A 53 -172.03 -13.61 -48.39
C ARG A 53 -171.26 -14.27 -47.25
N GLU A 54 -171.17 -15.60 -47.23
CA GLU A 54 -170.41 -16.34 -46.22
C GLU A 54 -168.91 -16.00 -46.29
N LYS A 55 -168.32 -15.97 -47.49
CA LYS A 55 -166.91 -15.58 -47.68
C LYS A 55 -166.65 -14.12 -47.31
N GLU A 56 -167.56 -13.21 -47.64
CA GLU A 56 -167.45 -11.80 -47.27
C GLU A 56 -167.56 -11.61 -45.74
N ALA A 57 -168.49 -12.30 -45.09
CA ALA A 57 -168.61 -12.30 -43.63
C ALA A 57 -167.38 -12.92 -42.95
N ALA A 58 -166.82 -14.00 -43.50
CA ALA A 58 -165.56 -14.59 -43.00
C ALA A 58 -164.39 -13.61 -43.12
N ARG A 59 -164.26 -12.93 -44.27
CA ARG A 59 -163.22 -11.89 -44.48
C ARG A 59 -163.41 -10.68 -43.55
N GLN A 60 -164.64 -10.27 -43.26
CA GLN A 60 -164.90 -9.20 -42.30
C GLN A 60 -164.49 -9.60 -40.88
N ARG A 61 -164.84 -10.81 -40.42
CA ARG A 61 -164.41 -11.32 -39.11
C ARG A 61 -162.89 -11.44 -39.00
N GLU A 62 -162.22 -11.88 -40.06
CA GLU A 62 -160.75 -11.96 -40.11
C GLU A 62 -160.11 -10.56 -40.02
N ARG A 63 -160.66 -9.56 -40.73
CA ARG A 63 -160.20 -8.16 -40.64
C ARG A 63 -160.42 -7.57 -39.25
N GLU A 64 -161.59 -7.79 -38.66
CA GLU A 64 -161.89 -7.32 -37.29
C GLU A 64 -160.98 -7.99 -36.26
N GLY A 65 -160.76 -9.30 -36.38
CA GLY A 65 -159.80 -10.03 -35.55
C GLY A 65 -158.37 -9.51 -35.70
N ALA A 66 -157.92 -9.26 -36.93
CA ALA A 66 -156.59 -8.70 -37.20
C ALA A 66 -156.43 -7.29 -36.64
N MET A 67 -157.47 -6.45 -36.71
CA MET A 67 -157.45 -5.10 -36.13
C MET A 67 -157.38 -5.12 -34.60
N LEU A 68 -158.12 -6.03 -33.95
CA LEU A 68 -158.06 -6.22 -32.50
C LEU A 68 -156.70 -6.75 -32.04
N GLU A 69 -156.12 -7.70 -32.76
CA GLU A 69 -154.77 -8.19 -32.48
C GLU A 69 -153.71 -7.11 -32.69
N PHE A 70 -153.84 -6.28 -33.74
CA PHE A 70 -152.95 -5.14 -33.95
C PHE A 70 -153.01 -4.14 -32.79
N GLN A 71 -154.21 -3.78 -32.32
CA GLN A 71 -154.37 -2.91 -31.15
C GLN A 71 -153.79 -3.52 -29.88
N ARG A 72 -153.95 -4.84 -29.69
CA ARG A 72 -153.36 -5.58 -28.57
C ARG A 72 -151.84 -5.58 -28.64
N GLN A 73 -151.26 -5.80 -29.82
CA GLN A 73 -149.82 -5.79 -30.03
C GLN A 73 -149.21 -4.40 -29.80
N GLU A 74 -149.84 -3.33 -30.29
CA GLU A 74 -149.40 -1.95 -30.02
C GLU A 74 -149.43 -1.63 -28.52
N ARG A 75 -150.48 -2.06 -27.81
CA ARG A 75 -150.55 -1.87 -26.36
C ARG A 75 -149.45 -2.65 -25.61
N ILE A 76 -149.15 -3.88 -26.04
CA ILE A 76 -148.05 -4.67 -25.48
C ILE A 76 -146.71 -3.98 -25.77
N ARG A 77 -146.52 -3.48 -26.99
CA ARG A 77 -145.29 -2.78 -27.40
C ARG A 77 -145.00 -1.56 -26.53
N VAL A 78 -146.00 -0.71 -26.30
CA VAL A 78 -145.84 0.48 -25.42
C VAL A 78 -145.45 0.08 -24.00
N LEU A 79 -146.04 -0.99 -23.46
CA LEU A 79 -145.71 -1.48 -22.11
C LEU A 79 -144.28 -2.04 -22.04
N VAL A 80 -143.83 -2.78 -23.07
CA VAL A 80 -142.46 -3.30 -23.14
C VAL A 80 -141.45 -2.17 -23.28
N GLU A 81 -141.70 -1.19 -24.16
CA GLU A 81 -140.81 -0.04 -24.34
C GLU A 81 -140.68 0.80 -23.06
N ALA A 82 -141.77 0.97 -22.30
CA ALA A 82 -141.75 1.63 -21.00
C ALA A 82 -140.92 0.85 -19.97
N GLN A 83 -141.14 -0.47 -19.86
CA GLN A 83 -140.38 -1.33 -18.96
C GLN A 83 -138.88 -1.35 -19.30
N GLU A 84 -138.53 -1.45 -20.58
CA GLU A 84 -137.12 -1.40 -21.02
C GLU A 84 -136.47 -0.05 -20.73
N ALA A 85 -137.24 1.05 -20.82
CA ALA A 85 -136.75 2.38 -20.48
C ALA A 85 -136.46 2.51 -18.97
N GLU A 86 -137.35 1.99 -18.12
CA GLU A 86 -137.14 1.93 -16.67
C GLU A 86 -135.95 1.05 -16.30
N GLU A 87 -135.84 -0.16 -16.89
CA GLU A 87 -134.69 -1.04 -16.66
C GLU A 87 -133.36 -0.41 -17.11
N ARG A 88 -133.35 0.28 -18.26
CA ARG A 88 -132.17 1.02 -18.72
C ARG A 88 -131.79 2.15 -17.76
N ALA A 89 -132.77 2.89 -17.24
CA ALA A 89 -132.54 3.96 -16.28
C ALA A 89 -131.99 3.41 -14.95
N ALA A 90 -132.58 2.31 -14.45
CA ALA A 90 -132.12 1.64 -13.23
C ALA A 90 -130.69 1.09 -13.36
N ARG A 91 -130.39 0.37 -14.45
CA ARG A 91 -129.03 -0.13 -14.73
C ARG A 91 -128.03 1.01 -14.86
N LYS A 92 -128.42 2.11 -15.53
CA LYS A 92 -127.55 3.28 -15.65
C LYS A 92 -127.25 3.88 -14.27
N ALA A 93 -128.27 4.08 -13.44
CA ALA A 93 -128.11 4.61 -12.08
C ALA A 93 -127.21 3.71 -11.22
N GLU A 94 -127.37 2.39 -11.30
CA GLU A 94 -126.51 1.43 -10.61
C GLU A 94 -125.05 1.54 -11.10
N THR A 95 -124.83 1.55 -12.42
CA THR A 95 -123.47 1.68 -12.97
C THR A 95 -122.81 3.01 -12.61
N ASP A 96 -123.58 4.10 -12.56
CA ASP A 96 -123.08 5.42 -12.20
C ASP A 96 -122.79 5.49 -10.68
N GLY A 97 -123.59 4.82 -9.85
CA GLY A 97 -123.30 4.61 -8.42
C GLY A 97 -121.98 3.88 -8.19
N VAL A 98 -121.80 2.72 -8.84
CA VAL A 98 -120.56 1.93 -8.75
C VAL A 98 -119.34 2.72 -9.24
N LYS A 99 -119.47 3.48 -10.34
CA LYS A 99 -118.39 4.34 -10.84
C LYS A 99 -118.03 5.43 -9.84
N SER A 100 -119.02 6.05 -9.20
CA SER A 100 -118.79 7.11 -8.20
C SER A 100 -118.03 6.57 -6.99
N GLU A 101 -118.46 5.42 -6.46
CA GLU A 101 -117.79 4.75 -5.34
C GLU A 101 -116.35 4.34 -5.68
N TRP A 102 -116.13 3.76 -6.87
CA TRP A 102 -114.79 3.42 -7.35
C TRP A 102 -113.89 4.66 -7.42
N GLN A 103 -114.40 5.75 -8.00
CA GLN A 103 -113.65 7.00 -8.12
C GLN A 103 -113.30 7.59 -6.74
N ALA A 104 -114.22 7.53 -5.77
CA ALA A 104 -113.97 7.95 -4.40
C ALA A 104 -112.87 7.11 -3.73
N GLN A 105 -112.92 5.79 -3.85
CA GLN A 105 -111.87 4.90 -3.32
C GLN A 105 -110.52 5.15 -4.00
N THR A 106 -110.50 5.36 -5.31
CA THR A 106 -109.28 5.62 -6.06
C THR A 106 -108.62 6.93 -5.62
N ARG A 107 -109.41 8.00 -5.43
CA ARG A 107 -108.91 9.28 -4.90
C ARG A 107 -108.37 9.15 -3.48
N SER A 108 -109.07 8.43 -2.61
CA SER A 108 -108.61 8.16 -1.23
C SER A 108 -107.27 7.42 -1.22
N ASN A 109 -107.13 6.36 -2.03
CA ASN A 109 -105.88 5.62 -2.16
C ASN A 109 -104.74 6.47 -2.75
N GLN A 110 -105.01 7.33 -3.72
CA GLN A 110 -104.02 8.25 -4.28
C GLN A 110 -103.56 9.29 -3.25
N SER A 111 -104.48 9.85 -2.47
CA SER A 111 -104.18 10.76 -1.38
C SER A 111 -103.30 10.09 -0.31
N ARG A 112 -103.65 8.86 0.10
CA ARG A 112 -102.84 8.07 1.03
C ARG A 112 -101.44 7.80 0.51
N ARG A 113 -101.31 7.39 -0.76
CA ARG A 113 -99.99 7.18 -1.39
C ARG A 113 -99.17 8.46 -1.50
N ALA A 114 -99.80 9.59 -1.75
CA ALA A 114 -99.13 10.89 -1.79
C ALA A 114 -98.59 11.28 -0.41
N ALA A 115 -99.39 11.09 0.65
CA ALA A 115 -98.98 11.34 2.03
C ALA A 115 -97.85 10.40 2.49
N GLU A 116 -97.93 9.11 2.16
CA GLU A 116 -96.84 8.16 2.43
C GLU A 116 -95.55 8.57 1.70
N LYS A 117 -95.64 8.96 0.42
CA LYS A 117 -94.48 9.41 -0.34
C LYS A 117 -93.82 10.66 0.27
N GLU A 118 -94.62 11.61 0.73
CA GLU A 118 -94.13 12.81 1.41
C GLU A 118 -93.42 12.46 2.72
N PHE A 119 -94.03 11.59 3.54
CA PHE A 119 -93.45 11.10 4.78
C PHE A 119 -92.11 10.39 4.59
N TYR A 120 -92.01 9.49 3.60
CA TYR A 120 -90.76 8.77 3.30
C TYR A 120 -89.72 9.62 2.54
N SER A 121 -90.11 10.77 1.97
CA SER A 121 -89.19 11.69 1.31
C SER A 121 -88.45 12.63 2.26
N ALA A 122 -88.93 12.74 3.51
CA ALA A 122 -88.29 13.57 4.52
C ALA A 122 -86.90 13.02 4.89
N PRO A 123 -85.89 13.88 5.10
CA PRO A 123 -84.58 13.45 5.56
C PRO A 123 -84.70 12.71 6.89
N ILE A 124 -84.15 11.50 6.96
CA ILE A 124 -84.15 10.70 8.19
C ILE A 124 -83.15 11.33 9.18
N PRO A 125 -83.56 11.71 10.40
CA PRO A 125 -82.65 12.21 11.42
C PRO A 125 -81.81 11.05 11.99
N VAL A 126 -80.67 10.75 11.36
CA VAL A 126 -79.80 9.61 11.66
C VAL A 126 -79.37 9.54 13.13
N ASP A 127 -79.21 10.67 13.80
CA ASP A 127 -78.81 10.74 15.21
C ASP A 127 -79.91 10.36 16.21
N ALA A 128 -81.18 10.46 15.81
CA ALA A 128 -82.32 10.04 16.62
C ALA A 128 -82.65 8.54 16.44
N CYS A 129 -82.04 7.89 15.45
CA CYS A 129 -82.30 6.49 15.14
C CYS A 129 -81.50 5.55 16.06
N GLY A 130 -82.20 4.62 16.71
CA GLY A 130 -81.58 3.57 17.53
C GLY A 130 -80.84 2.50 16.70
N PRO A 131 -80.07 1.60 17.35
CA PRO A 131 -79.23 0.61 16.67
C PRO A 131 -80.01 -0.41 15.81
N SER A 132 -81.30 -0.64 16.09
CA SER A 132 -82.18 -1.53 15.31
C SER A 132 -82.57 -0.97 13.93
N SER A 133 -82.47 0.34 13.74
CA SER A 133 -82.84 1.02 12.49
C SER A 133 -81.87 0.76 11.33
N LEU A 134 -80.66 0.27 11.64
CA LEU A 134 -79.54 0.11 10.70
C LEU A 134 -79.15 1.38 9.93
N GLN A 135 -79.56 2.57 10.39
CA GLN A 135 -79.23 3.85 9.75
C GLN A 135 -77.90 4.45 10.23
N LYS A 136 -77.39 4.03 11.41
CA LYS A 136 -76.15 4.53 12.00
C LYS A 136 -75.24 3.38 12.41
N PHE A 137 -74.02 3.37 11.86
CA PHE A 137 -73.01 2.36 12.18
C PHE A 137 -71.89 2.98 13.02
N LYS A 138 -71.51 2.35 14.13
CA LYS A 138 -70.40 2.83 14.99
C LYS A 138 -69.03 2.84 14.29
N GLY A 139 -68.86 2.08 13.22
CA GLY A 139 -67.64 2.07 12.41
C GLY A 139 -67.57 3.20 11.38
N GLU A 140 -68.68 3.87 11.09
CA GLU A 140 -68.74 5.00 10.17
C GLU A 140 -68.31 6.26 10.91
N ASP A 141 -67.00 6.46 10.94
CA ASP A 141 -66.38 7.59 11.62
C ASP A 141 -66.40 8.84 10.72
N ALA A 142 -67.40 9.69 10.94
CA ALA A 142 -67.55 10.97 10.25
C ALA A 142 -66.35 11.92 10.48
N GLN A 143 -65.64 11.78 11.61
CA GLN A 143 -64.52 12.64 11.99
C GLN A 143 -63.15 12.05 11.59
N ARG A 144 -63.12 11.02 10.75
CA ARG A 144 -61.87 10.36 10.33
C ARG A 144 -60.86 11.35 9.79
N ALA A 145 -61.30 12.30 8.95
CA ALA A 145 -60.43 13.30 8.36
C ALA A 145 -59.79 14.22 9.41
N GLU A 146 -60.59 14.67 10.40
CA GLU A 146 -60.11 15.50 11.50
C GLU A 146 -59.13 14.74 12.40
N ARG A 147 -59.45 13.49 12.76
CA ARG A 147 -58.54 12.63 13.55
C ARG A 147 -57.21 12.41 12.83
N VAL A 148 -57.24 12.08 11.54
CA VAL A 148 -56.01 11.89 10.75
C VAL A 148 -55.20 13.19 10.68
N ARG A 149 -55.85 14.34 10.53
CA ARG A 149 -55.19 15.64 10.55
C ARG A 149 -54.53 15.93 11.90
N ALA A 150 -55.22 15.68 13.01
CA ALA A 150 -54.67 15.84 14.36
C ALA A 150 -53.49 14.90 14.62
N GLN A 151 -53.60 13.63 14.22
CA GLN A 151 -52.51 12.64 14.33
C GLN A 151 -51.29 13.08 13.53
N ARG A 152 -51.47 13.54 12.29
CA ARG A 152 -50.37 14.05 11.46
C ARG A 152 -49.70 15.28 12.08
N ALA A 153 -50.49 16.20 12.65
CA ALA A 153 -49.95 17.37 13.34
C ALA A 153 -49.13 16.97 14.59
N GLN A 154 -49.61 16.00 15.38
CA GLN A 154 -48.87 15.45 16.51
C GLN A 154 -47.57 14.78 16.07
N MET A 155 -47.62 13.92 15.05
CA MET A 155 -46.43 13.29 14.48
C MET A 155 -45.40 14.31 14.01
N LYS A 156 -45.86 15.36 13.32
CA LYS A 156 -44.99 16.44 12.87
C LYS A 156 -44.33 17.14 14.06
N ALA A 157 -45.11 17.54 15.07
CA ALA A 157 -44.60 18.22 16.25
C ALA A 157 -43.57 17.38 17.03
N TRP A 158 -43.84 16.08 17.22
CA TRP A 158 -42.88 15.17 17.86
C TRP A 158 -41.61 14.99 17.04
N SER A 159 -41.73 14.85 15.72
CA SER A 159 -40.56 14.73 14.83
C SER A 159 -39.69 16.00 14.87
N GLU A 160 -40.32 17.17 14.85
CA GLU A 160 -39.64 18.46 14.94
C GLU A 160 -38.95 18.64 16.30
N GLN A 161 -39.62 18.29 17.40
CA GLN A 161 -39.04 18.32 18.73
C GLN A 161 -37.83 17.39 18.83
N GLN A 162 -37.96 16.14 18.38
CA GLN A 162 -36.87 15.17 18.40
C GLN A 162 -35.68 15.61 17.55
N ALA A 163 -35.93 16.18 16.36
CA ALA A 163 -34.89 16.74 15.51
C ALA A 163 -34.18 17.92 16.19
N ALA A 164 -34.92 18.82 16.84
CA ALA A 164 -34.36 19.95 17.57
C ALA A 164 -33.52 19.50 18.78
N GLU A 165 -33.99 18.51 19.54
CA GLU A 165 -33.25 17.92 20.66
C GLU A 165 -31.97 17.23 20.18
N ALA A 166 -32.05 16.45 19.09
CA ALA A 166 -30.88 15.81 18.48
C ALA A 166 -29.86 16.85 17.98
N ALA A 167 -30.31 17.94 17.36
CA ALA A 167 -29.44 19.02 16.91
C ALA A 167 -28.76 19.73 18.09
N ARG A 168 -29.49 20.01 19.18
CA ARG A 168 -28.92 20.58 20.41
C ARG A 168 -27.90 19.66 21.05
N ALA A 169 -28.18 18.36 21.13
CA ALA A 169 -27.25 17.37 21.65
C ALA A 169 -26.00 17.22 20.76
N ALA A 170 -26.15 17.30 19.44
CA ALA A 170 -25.02 17.30 18.51
C ALA A 170 -24.16 18.57 18.67
N ALA A 171 -24.77 19.75 18.77
CA ALA A 171 -24.04 20.99 19.03
C ALA A 171 -23.33 20.98 20.38
N GLY A 172 -23.97 20.45 21.43
CA GLY A 172 -23.35 20.28 22.74
C GLY A 172 -22.13 19.35 22.71
N ARG A 173 -22.22 18.23 21.99
CA ARG A 173 -21.07 17.32 21.77
C ARG A 173 -19.95 18.00 21.00
N ALA A 174 -20.27 18.66 19.89
CA ALA A 174 -19.27 19.38 19.10
C ALA A 174 -18.56 20.49 19.90
N GLY A 175 -19.30 21.21 20.76
CA GLY A 175 -18.72 22.20 21.66
C GLY A 175 -17.80 21.58 22.71
N ALA A 176 -18.19 20.44 23.30
CA ALA A 176 -17.35 19.71 24.26
C ALA A 176 -16.07 19.15 23.59
N ASP A 177 -16.20 18.59 22.38
CA ASP A 177 -15.07 18.08 21.60
C ASP A 177 -14.10 19.23 21.25
N ALA A 178 -14.62 20.39 20.82
CA ALA A 178 -13.80 21.57 20.54
C ALA A 178 -13.03 22.04 21.79
N ALA A 179 -13.70 22.14 22.94
CA ALA A 179 -13.05 22.50 24.20
C ALA A 179 -11.98 21.49 24.63
N TYR A 180 -12.25 20.19 24.42
CA TYR A 180 -11.28 19.13 24.68
C TYR A 180 -10.07 19.21 23.74
N HIS A 181 -10.28 19.47 22.46
CA HIS A 181 -9.21 19.70 21.50
C HIS A 181 -8.34 20.90 21.89
N GLU A 182 -8.95 22.02 22.28
CA GLU A 182 -8.22 23.19 22.75
C GLU A 182 -7.37 22.84 23.99
N TYR A 183 -7.94 22.13 24.96
CA TYR A 183 -7.20 21.66 26.13
C TYR A 183 -6.00 20.76 25.74
N LEU A 184 -6.17 19.84 24.79
CA LEU A 184 -5.07 19.01 24.29
C LEU A 184 -3.97 19.82 23.59
N THR A 185 -4.34 20.86 22.84
CA THR A 185 -3.36 21.76 22.23
C THR A 185 -2.55 22.50 23.29
N GLN A 186 -3.21 23.01 24.33
CA GLN A 186 -2.53 23.67 25.45
C GLN A 186 -1.55 22.74 26.18
N ILE A 187 -1.92 21.48 26.39
CA ILE A 187 -1.01 20.48 26.97
C ILE A 187 0.18 20.22 26.06
N THR A 188 -0.06 20.05 24.76
CA THR A 188 1.00 19.80 23.77
C THR A 188 1.99 20.96 23.74
N ASP A 189 1.50 22.19 23.70
CA ASP A 189 2.33 23.40 23.73
C ASP A 189 3.13 23.50 25.03
N ALA A 190 2.51 23.21 26.17
CA ALA A 190 3.19 23.20 27.46
C ALA A 190 4.30 22.15 27.52
N ARG A 191 4.05 20.94 26.99
CA ARG A 191 5.05 19.87 26.89
C ARG A 191 6.21 20.28 25.99
N GLN A 192 5.92 20.85 24.82
CA GLN A 192 6.95 21.29 23.90
C GLN A 192 7.85 22.35 24.53
N ARG A 193 7.28 23.33 25.24
CA ARG A 193 8.06 24.34 25.99
C ARG A 193 8.95 23.69 27.05
N MET A 194 8.43 22.73 27.81
CA MET A 194 9.24 22.01 28.80
C MET A 194 10.38 21.22 28.15
N GLU A 195 10.15 20.58 27.01
CA GLU A 195 11.19 19.86 26.27
C GLU A 195 12.27 20.80 25.71
N GLU A 196 11.87 21.97 25.19
CA GLU A 196 12.78 23.02 24.72
C GLU A 196 13.64 23.57 25.87
N ASP A 197 13.03 23.86 27.02
CA ASP A 197 13.71 24.32 28.22
C ASP A 197 14.70 23.27 28.76
N GLU A 198 14.30 22.00 28.82
CA GLU A 198 15.17 20.90 29.21
C GLU A 198 16.35 20.73 28.23
N ALA A 199 16.10 20.82 26.93
CA ALA A 199 17.15 20.73 25.91
C ALA A 199 18.16 21.88 26.05
N ALA A 200 17.66 23.11 26.28
CA ALA A 200 18.49 24.27 26.52
C ALA A 200 19.34 24.12 27.80
N ALA A 201 18.74 23.67 28.90
CA ALA A 201 19.45 23.42 30.16
C ALA A 201 20.53 22.34 30.00
N ARG A 202 20.23 21.24 29.31
CA ARG A 202 21.22 20.18 29.01
C ARG A 202 22.34 20.71 28.13
N ALA A 203 22.05 21.54 27.14
CA ALA A 203 23.06 22.15 26.28
C ALA A 203 23.98 23.10 27.08
N ALA A 204 23.42 23.92 27.96
CA ALA A 204 24.18 24.80 28.87
C ALA A 204 25.11 23.98 29.78
N LEU A 205 24.59 22.94 30.44
CA LEU A 205 25.40 22.07 31.30
C LEU A 205 26.54 21.38 30.53
N ARG A 206 26.28 20.92 29.30
CA ARG A 206 27.32 20.33 28.44
C ARG A 206 28.40 21.35 28.09
N ALA A 207 28.01 22.59 27.78
CA ALA A 207 28.95 23.66 27.47
C ALA A 207 29.83 24.01 28.70
N GLU A 208 29.23 24.10 29.88
CA GLU A 208 29.96 24.33 31.14
C GLU A 208 30.92 23.19 31.46
N THR A 209 30.45 21.94 31.37
CA THR A 209 31.28 20.74 31.59
C THR A 209 32.45 20.70 30.62
N ARG A 210 32.21 21.03 29.35
CA ARG A 210 33.25 21.13 28.33
C ARG A 210 34.28 22.20 28.70
N ALA A 211 33.83 23.41 29.05
CA ALA A 211 34.73 24.50 29.44
C ALA A 211 35.57 24.13 30.67
N PHE A 212 34.97 23.47 31.66
CA PHE A 212 35.67 22.96 32.84
C PHE A 212 36.72 21.92 32.47
N ASN A 213 36.38 20.93 31.62
CA ASN A 213 37.32 19.91 31.17
C ASN A 213 38.46 20.51 30.34
N GLU A 214 38.18 21.51 29.49
CA GLU A 214 39.20 22.24 28.74
C GLU A 214 40.15 23.01 29.68
N ALA A 215 39.62 23.66 30.73
CA ALA A 215 40.44 24.32 31.74
C ALA A 215 41.31 23.31 32.51
N LEU A 216 40.74 22.19 32.95
CA LEU A 216 41.46 21.13 33.64
C LEU A 216 42.55 20.50 32.76
N ALA A 217 42.29 20.33 31.46
CA ALA A 217 43.28 19.84 30.51
C ALA A 217 44.45 20.83 30.34
N ARG A 218 44.17 22.14 30.29
CA ARG A 218 45.22 23.17 30.25
C ARG A 218 46.06 23.16 31.52
N GLU A 219 45.44 23.08 32.70
CA GLU A 219 46.16 22.96 33.97
C GLU A 219 47.00 21.67 34.04
N GLY A 220 46.45 20.56 33.53
CA GLY A 220 47.17 19.29 33.40
C GLY A 220 48.40 19.41 32.51
N ALA A 221 48.28 20.07 31.34
CA ALA A 221 49.38 20.30 30.42
C ALA A 221 50.48 21.19 31.04
N VAL A 222 50.10 22.25 31.75
CA VAL A 222 51.06 23.12 32.47
C VAL A 222 51.80 22.32 33.55
N ARG A 223 51.09 21.53 34.36
CA ARG A 223 51.71 20.67 35.38
C ARG A 223 52.66 19.63 34.77
N ALA A 224 52.25 18.99 33.67
CA ALA A 224 53.07 18.01 32.97
C ALA A 224 54.35 18.66 32.38
N ALA A 225 54.24 19.86 31.81
CA ALA A 225 55.37 20.61 31.29
C ALA A 225 56.33 21.02 32.43
N ALA A 226 55.80 21.51 33.56
CA ALA A 226 56.60 21.85 34.73
C ALA A 226 57.32 20.62 35.31
N TRP A 227 56.62 19.48 35.40
CA TRP A 227 57.20 18.21 35.82
C TRP A 227 58.30 17.75 34.87
N SER A 228 58.06 17.79 33.56
CA SER A 228 59.07 17.44 32.56
C SER A 228 60.30 18.35 32.62
N ALA A 229 60.10 19.65 32.84
CA ALA A 229 61.19 20.60 33.03
C ALA A 229 61.99 20.33 34.32
N LEU A 230 61.31 19.99 35.42
CA LEU A 230 61.96 19.59 36.66
C LEU A 230 62.78 18.31 36.46
N GLN A 231 62.20 17.28 35.87
CA GLN A 231 62.89 16.02 35.55
C GLN A 231 64.09 16.25 34.63
N ALA A 232 63.95 17.08 33.59
CA ALA A 232 65.07 17.44 32.73
C ALA A 232 66.18 18.15 33.50
N ARG A 233 65.84 19.03 34.46
CA ARG A 233 66.81 19.71 35.32
C ARG A 233 67.50 18.74 36.28
N GLU A 234 66.75 17.83 36.91
CA GLU A 234 67.30 16.79 37.79
C GLU A 234 68.22 15.85 37.02
N ASN A 235 67.79 15.35 35.86
CA ASN A 235 68.62 14.52 34.98
C ASN A 235 69.87 15.29 34.52
N ALA A 236 69.76 16.58 34.20
CA ALA A 236 70.92 17.40 33.84
C ALA A 236 71.87 17.60 35.02
N ALA A 237 71.34 17.77 36.24
CA ALA A 237 72.14 17.85 37.46
C ALA A 237 72.85 16.53 37.76
N GLU A 238 72.18 15.39 37.59
CA GLU A 238 72.76 14.05 37.68
C GLU A 238 73.87 13.86 36.63
N LEU A 239 73.60 14.19 35.36
CA LEU A 239 74.61 14.14 34.29
C LEU A 239 75.80 15.08 34.52
N ALA A 240 75.60 16.21 35.20
CA ALA A 240 76.66 17.13 35.58
C ALA A 240 77.47 16.62 36.78
N HIS A 241 76.79 15.93 37.71
CA HIS A 241 77.38 15.13 38.78
C HIS A 241 78.00 13.84 38.18
N ARG A 242 78.94 13.99 37.25
CA ARG A 242 79.79 12.88 36.84
C ARG A 242 80.76 12.60 37.96
N ASP A 243 80.62 11.42 38.56
CA ASP A 243 81.57 10.92 39.53
C ASP A 243 83.00 10.97 38.98
N GLU A 244 83.93 11.31 39.86
CA GLU A 244 85.37 11.34 39.61
C GLU A 244 85.87 9.99 39.04
N GLU A 245 85.18 8.89 39.39
CA GLU A 245 85.43 7.54 38.88
C GLU A 245 85.25 7.42 37.37
N LEU A 246 84.21 8.07 36.80
CA LEU A 246 83.96 8.08 35.35
C LEU A 246 84.95 8.98 34.58
N ARG A 247 85.55 9.98 35.25
CA ARG A 247 86.55 10.87 34.65
C ARG A 247 87.97 10.30 34.69
N GLU A 248 88.17 9.21 35.42
CA GLU A 248 89.49 8.61 35.69
C GLU A 248 90.53 9.65 36.15
N GLY A 249 90.07 10.67 36.90
CA GLY A 249 90.92 11.77 37.32
C GLY A 249 92.08 11.27 38.19
N ARG A 250 93.32 11.71 37.98
CA ARG A 250 94.47 11.25 38.80
C ARG A 250 94.56 11.94 40.18
N GLY A 251 93.57 12.76 40.56
CA GLY A 251 93.57 13.54 41.80
C GLY A 251 93.53 12.70 43.07
N HIS A 252 92.91 11.53 43.02
CA HIS A 252 92.79 10.58 44.14
C HIS A 252 93.95 9.56 44.23
N VAL A 253 94.95 9.69 43.34
CA VAL A 253 96.14 8.81 43.31
C VAL A 253 97.11 9.17 44.45
N ALA A 254 97.12 10.43 44.91
CA ALA A 254 97.93 10.86 46.03
C ALA A 254 97.41 10.27 47.35
N GLY A 255 98.25 9.53 48.07
CA GLY A 255 97.93 9.05 49.41
C GLY A 255 97.85 10.20 50.42
N ALA A 256 97.03 10.03 51.46
CA ALA A 256 96.90 11.00 52.55
C ALA A 256 98.23 11.27 53.30
N GLN A 257 99.22 10.39 53.14
CA GLN A 257 100.54 10.43 53.79
C GLN A 257 101.62 11.25 53.05
N GLY A 258 101.24 12.05 52.05
CA GLY A 258 102.12 13.06 51.46
C GLY A 258 102.94 12.59 50.25
N HIS A 259 103.67 13.54 49.66
CA HIS A 259 104.32 13.45 48.36
C HIS A 259 105.22 12.21 48.20
N GLY A 260 104.96 11.42 47.16
CA GLY A 260 105.72 10.21 46.81
C GLY A 260 105.00 8.89 47.09
N HIS A 261 103.93 8.90 47.89
CA HIS A 261 103.11 7.72 48.13
C HIS A 261 101.86 7.71 47.25
N VAL A 262 101.71 6.62 46.50
CA VAL A 262 100.54 6.37 45.66
C VAL A 262 99.65 5.33 46.32
N ARG A 263 98.34 5.60 46.34
CA ARG A 263 97.32 4.62 46.74
C ARG A 263 97.35 3.41 45.80
N VAL A 264 97.53 2.21 46.36
CA VAL A 264 97.68 0.95 45.59
C VAL A 264 96.42 0.63 44.77
N ASP A 265 95.26 0.87 45.36
CA ASP A 265 93.94 0.69 44.74
C ASP A 265 93.63 1.70 43.63
N ALA A 266 94.29 2.87 43.65
CA ALA A 266 94.08 3.94 42.68
C ALA A 266 95.21 4.08 41.65
N PHE A 267 96.19 3.17 41.62
CA PHE A 267 97.33 3.27 40.71
C PHE A 267 96.93 2.95 39.25
N ARG A 268 96.97 3.97 38.39
CA ARG A 268 96.63 3.88 36.95
C ARG A 268 97.84 4.15 36.04
N GLY A 269 98.98 3.54 36.39
CA GLY A 269 100.24 3.65 35.64
C GLY A 269 100.98 4.99 35.80
N LEU A 270 102.12 5.10 35.12
CA LEU A 270 103.00 6.28 35.18
C LEU A 270 102.35 7.51 34.53
N SER A 271 102.59 8.69 35.12
CA SER A 271 102.18 9.95 34.50
C SER A 271 102.93 10.20 33.20
N ASP A 272 102.34 10.98 32.30
CA ASP A 272 102.95 11.29 31.00
C ASP A 272 104.32 11.95 31.18
N GLN A 273 104.45 12.83 32.17
CA GLN A 273 105.71 13.48 32.55
C GLN A 273 106.77 12.47 33.07
N GLN A 274 106.35 11.47 33.86
CA GLN A 274 107.26 10.42 34.32
C GLN A 274 107.71 9.51 33.17
N ARG A 275 106.81 9.18 32.23
CA ARG A 275 107.17 8.43 31.02
C ARG A 275 108.14 9.22 30.15
N GLU A 276 107.92 10.52 29.97
CA GLU A 276 108.85 11.41 29.27
C GLU A 276 110.22 11.47 29.96
N ALA A 277 110.26 11.55 31.30
CA ALA A 277 111.51 11.55 32.04
C ALA A 277 112.29 10.24 31.82
N VAL A 278 111.62 9.08 31.87
CA VAL A 278 112.24 7.77 31.57
C VAL A 278 112.75 7.73 30.13
N LEU A 279 112.00 8.25 29.17
CA LEU A 279 112.45 8.32 27.77
C LEU A 279 113.70 9.20 27.63
N ARG A 280 113.74 10.38 28.25
CA ARG A 280 114.93 11.26 28.27
C ARG A 280 116.13 10.59 28.93
N ASP A 281 115.93 9.89 30.05
CA ASP A 281 116.99 9.15 30.71
C ASP A 281 117.52 8.02 29.83
N ASN A 282 116.65 7.30 29.12
CA ASN A 282 117.06 6.28 28.15
C ASN A 282 117.88 6.88 26.99
N GLU A 283 117.48 8.04 26.47
CA GLU A 283 118.25 8.77 25.45
C GLU A 283 119.64 9.17 25.97
N ARG A 284 119.72 9.68 27.20
CA ARG A 284 121.00 10.01 27.86
C ARG A 284 121.90 8.77 27.97
N LEU A 285 121.35 7.65 28.45
CA LEU A 285 122.11 6.41 28.59
C LEU A 285 122.61 5.87 27.24
N ARG A 286 121.81 5.99 26.17
CA ARG A 286 122.24 5.62 24.81
C ARG A 286 123.38 6.51 24.31
N ALA A 287 123.32 7.83 24.57
CA ALA A 287 124.38 8.76 24.21
C ALA A 287 125.69 8.47 24.98
N GLU A 288 125.61 8.20 26.29
CA GLU A 288 126.77 7.82 27.11
C GLU A 288 127.40 6.50 26.65
N ALA A 289 126.58 5.50 26.29
CA ALA A 289 127.06 4.24 25.74
C ALA A 289 127.78 4.43 24.39
N ALA A 290 127.22 5.26 23.50
CA ALA A 290 127.87 5.60 22.24
C ALA A 290 129.20 6.35 22.45
N GLY A 291 129.24 7.28 23.41
CA GLY A 291 130.47 7.98 23.80
C GLY A 291 131.55 7.03 24.32
N ARG A 292 131.20 6.06 25.19
CA ARG A 292 132.13 5.03 25.67
C ARG A 292 132.66 4.15 24.53
N ALA A 293 131.81 3.76 23.58
CA ALA A 293 132.23 2.99 22.41
C ALA A 293 133.20 3.79 21.51
N ALA A 294 132.94 5.08 21.29
CA ALA A 294 133.84 5.95 20.52
C ALA A 294 135.20 6.15 21.22
N ALA A 295 135.23 6.32 22.54
CA ALA A 295 136.46 6.42 23.31
C ALA A 295 137.28 5.11 23.26
N ALA A 296 136.61 3.95 23.36
CA ALA A 296 137.26 2.65 23.21
C ALA A 296 137.87 2.48 21.81
N ALA A 297 137.14 2.85 20.75
CA ALA A 297 137.63 2.81 19.37
C ALA A 297 138.85 3.74 19.15
N GLN A 298 138.87 4.93 19.76
CA GLN A 298 140.04 5.82 19.71
C GLN A 298 141.25 5.23 20.43
N GLN A 299 141.04 4.59 21.60
CA GLN A 299 142.13 3.90 22.30
C GLN A 299 142.66 2.72 21.49
N GLU A 300 141.79 1.94 20.86
CA GLU A 300 142.19 0.82 20.00
C GLU A 300 142.97 1.29 18.77
N ALA A 301 142.53 2.39 18.13
CA ALA A 301 143.28 3.01 17.03
C ALA A 301 144.65 3.55 17.48
N ALA A 302 144.75 4.14 18.67
CA ALA A 302 146.01 4.60 19.23
C ALA A 302 146.97 3.42 19.55
N TRP A 303 146.42 2.32 20.07
CA TRP A 303 147.16 1.07 20.27
C TRP A 303 147.66 0.48 18.95
N ALA A 304 146.82 0.43 17.92
CA ALA A 304 147.21 -0.05 16.60
C ALA A 304 148.34 0.79 15.99
N ALA A 305 148.26 2.13 16.09
CA ALA A 305 149.31 3.03 15.62
C ALA A 305 150.63 2.88 16.41
N HIS A 306 150.55 2.59 17.72
CA HIS A 306 151.73 2.26 18.52
C HIS A 306 152.35 0.93 18.09
N ASP A 307 151.53 -0.10 17.88
CA ASP A 307 151.99 -1.44 17.46
C ASP A 307 152.67 -1.40 16.08
N GLU A 308 152.15 -0.59 15.16
CA GLU A 308 152.74 -0.38 13.83
C GLU A 308 154.09 0.34 13.91
N ARG A 309 154.23 1.37 14.75
CA ARG A 309 155.54 2.00 15.01
C ARG A 309 156.56 1.02 15.60
N VAL A 310 156.12 0.16 16.53
CA VAL A 310 156.99 -0.88 17.09
C VAL A 310 157.43 -1.84 15.98
N ARG A 311 156.52 -2.30 15.13
CA ARG A 311 156.87 -3.14 13.96
C ARG A 311 157.89 -2.48 13.04
N GLU A 312 157.67 -1.22 12.65
CA GLU A 312 158.63 -0.47 11.81
C GLU A 312 160.02 -0.40 12.46
N THR A 313 160.10 -0.19 13.78
CA THR A 313 161.40 -0.17 14.47
C THR A 313 162.08 -1.53 14.50
N VAL A 314 161.33 -2.62 14.65
CA VAL A 314 161.86 -3.99 14.61
C VAL A 314 162.36 -4.31 13.20
N ASP A 315 161.56 -4.02 12.16
CA ASP A 315 161.92 -4.23 10.77
C ASP A 315 163.20 -3.46 10.39
N ARG A 316 163.36 -2.22 10.89
CA ARG A 316 164.59 -1.44 10.70
C ARG A 316 165.81 -2.12 11.32
N VAL A 317 165.70 -2.60 12.56
CA VAL A 317 166.78 -3.31 13.26
C VAL A 317 167.12 -4.63 12.57
N GLU A 318 166.12 -5.37 12.09
CA GLU A 318 166.32 -6.59 11.32
C GLU A 318 167.02 -6.32 9.97
N ALA A 319 166.64 -5.25 9.28
CA ALA A 319 167.27 -4.82 8.04
C ALA A 319 168.74 -4.41 8.24
N GLU A 320 169.06 -3.71 9.33
CA GLU A 320 170.43 -3.37 9.73
C GLU A 320 171.27 -4.63 9.99
N ARG A 321 170.75 -5.57 10.81
CA ARG A 321 171.41 -6.87 11.05
C ARG A 321 171.62 -7.68 9.78
N ALA A 322 170.64 -7.68 8.86
CA ALA A 322 170.76 -8.36 7.57
C ALA A 322 171.80 -7.68 6.66
N ALA A 323 171.94 -6.35 6.70
CA ALA A 323 172.97 -5.62 5.98
C ALA A 323 174.37 -5.92 6.53
N GLU A 324 174.54 -5.98 7.85
CA GLU A 324 175.79 -6.39 8.50
C GLU A 324 176.17 -7.83 8.10
N ALA A 325 175.23 -8.77 8.13
CA ALA A 325 175.46 -10.15 7.69
C ALA A 325 175.87 -10.23 6.21
N ARG A 326 175.24 -9.43 5.33
CA ARG A 326 175.60 -9.30 3.91
C ARG A 326 177.00 -8.72 3.72
N ALA A 327 177.39 -7.71 4.50
CA ALA A 327 178.72 -7.13 4.45
C ALA A 327 179.80 -8.14 4.87
N VAL A 328 179.55 -8.92 5.93
CA VAL A 328 180.45 -10.00 6.36
C VAL A 328 180.58 -11.08 5.28
N THR A 329 179.46 -11.51 4.67
CA THR A 329 179.52 -12.50 3.58
C THR A 329 180.19 -11.96 2.31
N ALA A 330 180.00 -10.68 1.99
CA ALA A 330 180.67 -10.04 0.86
C ALA A 330 182.19 -9.93 1.08
N HIS A 331 182.64 -9.59 2.29
CA HIS A 331 184.06 -9.60 2.66
C HIS A 331 184.67 -10.99 2.48
N TRP A 332 184.01 -12.03 3.00
CA TRP A 332 184.45 -13.42 2.80
C TRP A 332 184.50 -13.84 1.33
N ARG A 333 183.55 -13.41 0.49
CA ARG A 333 183.58 -13.67 -0.96
C ARG A 333 184.75 -12.98 -1.65
N ALA A 334 185.01 -11.72 -1.33
CA ALA A 334 186.12 -10.96 -1.89
C ALA A 334 187.48 -11.60 -1.54
N ASP A 335 187.64 -12.09 -0.31
CA ASP A 335 188.86 -12.82 0.10
C ASP A 335 189.06 -14.11 -0.70
N ILE A 336 188.00 -14.86 -1.00
CA ILE A 336 188.08 -16.07 -1.83
C ILE A 336 188.46 -15.72 -3.28
N GLU A 337 187.85 -14.68 -3.86
CA GLU A 337 188.18 -14.24 -5.23
C GLU A 337 189.64 -13.77 -5.34
N GLN A 338 190.14 -13.04 -4.34
CA GLN A 338 191.56 -12.66 -4.28
C GLN A 338 192.49 -13.89 -4.24
N GLN A 339 192.14 -14.91 -3.45
CA GLN A 339 192.92 -16.17 -3.43
C GLN A 339 192.90 -16.90 -4.78
N GLN A 340 191.77 -16.89 -5.49
CA GLN A 340 191.67 -17.49 -6.84
C GLN A 340 192.45 -16.70 -7.89
N ALA A 341 192.40 -15.36 -7.86
CA ALA A 341 193.16 -14.50 -8.77
C ALA A 341 194.68 -14.68 -8.60
N VAL A 342 195.16 -14.80 -7.35
CA VAL A 342 196.58 -15.08 -7.06
C VAL A 342 196.99 -16.46 -7.60
N ARG A 343 196.13 -17.48 -7.48
CA ARG A 343 196.39 -18.80 -8.07
C ARG A 343 196.39 -18.76 -9.61
N ALA A 344 195.44 -18.07 -10.22
CA ALA A 344 195.36 -17.92 -11.67
C ALA A 344 196.58 -17.18 -12.26
N HIS A 345 197.03 -16.12 -11.59
CA HIS A 345 198.23 -15.38 -11.98
C HIS A 345 199.48 -16.27 -11.94
N LYS A 346 199.65 -17.07 -10.87
CA LYS A 346 200.76 -18.04 -10.79
C LYS A 346 200.73 -19.09 -11.90
N ALA A 347 199.54 -19.63 -12.21
CA ALA A 347 199.38 -20.61 -13.29
C ALA A 347 199.68 -20.02 -14.68
N LEU A 348 199.38 -18.74 -14.90
CA LEU A 348 199.69 -18.04 -16.15
C LEU A 348 201.20 -17.84 -16.30
N GLN A 349 201.89 -17.49 -15.22
CA GLN A 349 203.34 -17.29 -15.20
C GLN A 349 204.11 -18.59 -15.50
N GLU A 350 203.70 -19.72 -14.93
CA GLU A 350 204.24 -21.05 -15.26
C GLU A 350 203.99 -21.48 -16.72
N ARG A 351 203.04 -20.83 -17.41
CA ARG A 351 202.72 -21.11 -18.81
C ARG A 351 203.57 -20.27 -19.77
N ILE A 352 203.96 -19.06 -19.37
CA ILE A 352 204.82 -18.14 -20.13
C ILE A 352 206.27 -18.66 -20.13
N ASP A 353 206.74 -19.24 -19.03
CA ASP A 353 208.13 -19.72 -18.92
C ASP A 353 208.38 -21.09 -19.62
N ARG A 354 207.34 -21.72 -20.20
CA ARG A 354 207.40 -23.11 -20.69
C ARG A 354 207.84 -23.28 -22.15
N PHE A 355 207.91 -22.21 -22.95
CA PHE A 355 208.43 -22.24 -24.33
C PHE A 355 209.30 -21.00 -24.59
N GLY A 356 210.63 -21.20 -24.67
CA GLY A 356 211.60 -20.15 -24.97
C GLY A 356 211.37 -19.54 -26.34
N GLY A 357 211.07 -18.24 -26.36
CA GLY A 357 210.83 -17.47 -27.58
C GLY A 357 212.13 -17.12 -28.29
N ILE A 358 212.20 -17.51 -29.56
CA ILE A 358 213.19 -17.05 -30.55
C ILE A 358 212.70 -15.74 -31.17
N ASP A 359 213.61 -14.79 -31.25
CA ASP A 359 213.49 -13.48 -31.90
C ASP A 359 213.57 -13.63 -33.44
N PRO A 360 212.60 -13.10 -34.23
CA PRO A 360 212.65 -13.04 -35.70
C PRO A 360 213.48 -11.85 -36.25
N SER A 361 214.21 -11.10 -35.41
CA SER A 361 215.18 -10.10 -35.87
C SER A 361 216.52 -10.74 -36.25
N SER A 362 216.49 -11.38 -37.41
CA SER A 362 217.64 -11.65 -38.26
C SER A 362 218.54 -10.41 -38.42
N GLY A 363 219.80 -10.57 -38.01
CA GLY A 363 220.97 -9.80 -38.46
C GLY A 363 222.06 -10.71 -39.04
N PHE A 364 221.68 -11.87 -39.61
CA PHE A 364 222.49 -12.79 -40.42
C PHE A 364 222.76 -12.24 -41.85
N CYS A 365 222.08 -11.16 -42.27
CA CYS A 365 222.38 -10.38 -43.48
C CYS A 365 223.39 -9.22 -43.25
N GLY A 366 224.09 -9.16 -42.10
CA GLY A 366 225.11 -8.15 -41.79
C GLY A 366 226.57 -8.56 -42.05
N GLY A 367 226.83 -9.67 -42.76
CA GLY A 367 228.19 -10.24 -42.90
C GLY A 367 228.63 -10.86 -44.25
N PHE A 368 227.74 -11.14 -45.21
CA PHE A 368 228.13 -11.49 -46.60
C PHE A 368 228.26 -10.20 -47.43
N GLY A 369 229.36 -10.02 -48.19
CA GLY A 369 229.76 -8.72 -48.76
C GLY A 369 230.97 -8.04 -48.07
N LYS A 370 231.78 -8.80 -47.31
CA LYS A 370 233.19 -8.46 -47.01
C LYS A 370 234.15 -9.15 -47.99
N SER A 371 233.84 -8.97 -49.27
CA SER A 371 234.75 -9.13 -50.41
C SER A 371 235.40 -7.78 -50.71
N CYS A 372 236.63 -7.79 -51.25
CA CYS A 372 237.32 -6.73 -51.98
C CYS A 372 237.36 -5.29 -51.35
N ARG A 373 238.37 -4.44 -51.61
CA ARG A 373 238.87 -4.02 -52.92
C ARG A 373 237.78 -3.41 -53.79
#